data_AF-A0A3C0HTD8-F1
#
_entry.id   AF-A0A3C0HTD8-F1
#
_cell.length_a   1.000
_cell.length_b   1.000
_cell.length_c   1.000
_cell.angle_alpha   90.00
_cell.angle_beta   90.00
_cell.angle_gamma   90.00
#
_symmetry.space_group_name_H-M   'P 1'
#
loop_
_entity.id
_entity.type
_entity.pdbx_description
1 polymer ?
#
loop_
_entity_poly.entity_id
_entity_poly.type
_entity_poly.pdbx_seq_one_letter_code
_entity_poly.pdbx_strand_id
1 'polypeptide(L)'
;MTSSTESPSTPLCILGAGPHGLALALHLHQAAPDIAERAIVLDPSGSWLTVWREQFERLGINVLRSPSVHHPSPDAGALFAFVQEDGLGRSGLTYD
;
A
#
# COMPACT_ATOMS: atom_id res chain seq x y z
N MET A 1 -16.43 35.74 21.94
CA MET A 1 -16.87 34.81 20.88
C MET A 1 -15.76 34.74 19.84
N THR A 2 -14.84 33.80 20.00
CA THR A 2 -13.78 33.53 19.01
C THR A 2 -14.38 32.72 17.89
N SER A 3 -14.60 33.37 16.75
CA SER A 3 -14.91 32.72 15.48
C SER A 3 -13.69 31.88 15.07
N SER A 4 -13.70 30.59 15.39
CA SER A 4 -12.76 29.65 14.81
C SER A 4 -13.15 29.47 13.34
N THR A 5 -12.40 30.10 12.45
CA THR A 5 -12.50 29.88 11.01
C THR A 5 -11.87 28.53 10.70
N GLU A 6 -12.62 27.45 10.94
CA GLU A 6 -12.24 26.12 10.48
C GLU A 6 -12.24 26.17 8.94
N SER A 7 -11.05 26.16 8.35
CA SER A 7 -10.94 26.04 6.90
C SER A 7 -11.52 24.67 6.52
N PRO A 8 -12.37 24.55 5.49
CA PRO A 8 -12.87 23.26 5.08
C PRO A 8 -11.68 22.35 4.76
N SER A 9 -11.53 21.28 5.53
CA SER A 9 -10.49 20.28 5.31
C SER A 9 -10.83 19.54 4.01
N THR A 10 -10.15 19.90 2.92
CA THR A 10 -10.36 19.26 1.62
C THR A 10 -10.01 17.77 1.72
N PRO A 11 -10.94 16.85 1.43
CA PRO A 11 -10.63 15.43 1.42
C PRO A 11 -9.61 15.10 0.32
N LEU A 12 -8.69 14.18 0.60
CA LEU A 12 -7.71 13.71 -0.39
C LEU A 12 -8.33 12.61 -1.25
N CYS A 13 -8.25 12.73 -2.58
CA CYS A 13 -8.66 11.68 -3.49
C CYS A 13 -7.44 11.03 -4.16
N ILE A 14 -7.30 9.70 -4.02
CA ILE A 14 -6.29 8.89 -4.69
C ILE A 14 -6.96 8.18 -5.87
N LEU A 15 -6.51 8.46 -7.09
CA LEU A 15 -7.00 7.80 -8.30
C LEU A 15 -6.14 6.58 -8.61
N GLY A 16 -6.75 5.40 -8.49
CA GLY A 16 -6.12 4.10 -8.75
C GLY A 16 -5.70 3.38 -7.49
N ALA A 17 -6.15 2.13 -7.36
CA ALA A 17 -5.84 1.21 -6.25
C ALA A 17 -4.70 0.23 -6.62
N GLY A 18 -3.76 0.69 -7.47
CA GLY A 18 -2.56 -0.06 -7.85
C GLY A 18 -1.41 0.08 -6.85
N PRO A 19 -0.20 -0.43 -7.15
CA PRO A 19 0.95 -0.40 -6.25
C PRO A 19 1.31 1.01 -5.73
N HIS A 20 1.27 2.03 -6.59
CA HIS A 20 1.55 3.41 -6.18
C HIS A 20 0.47 4.00 -5.28
N GLY A 21 -0.81 3.73 -5.57
CA GLY A 21 -1.92 4.19 -4.72
C GLY A 21 -1.87 3.54 -3.34
N LEU A 22 -1.49 2.25 -3.28
CA LEU A 22 -1.32 1.53 -2.04
C LEU A 22 -0.14 2.07 -1.23
N ALA A 23 1.01 2.30 -1.89
CA ALA A 23 2.19 2.88 -1.24
C ALA A 23 1.88 4.27 -0.66
N LEU A 24 1.16 5.12 -1.40
CA LEU A 24 0.72 6.43 -0.90
C LEU A 24 -0.21 6.28 0.31
N ALA A 25 -1.21 5.40 0.24
CA ALA A 25 -2.15 5.19 1.34
C ALA A 25 -1.43 4.72 2.63
N LEU A 26 -0.49 3.78 2.51
CA LEU A 26 0.33 3.31 3.63
C LEU A 26 1.24 4.42 4.18
N HIS A 27 1.86 5.20 3.28
CA HIS A 27 2.72 6.31 3.70
C HIS A 27 1.94 7.39 4.43
N LEU A 28 0.73 7.73 3.96
CA LEU A 28 -0.16 8.66 4.65
C LEU A 28 -0.58 8.13 6.01
N HIS A 29 -0.91 6.84 6.11
CA HIS A 29 -1.29 6.24 7.40
C HIS A 29 -0.17 6.36 8.45
N GLN A 30 1.10 6.32 8.02
CA GLN A 30 2.24 6.48 8.91
C GLN A 30 2.63 7.95 9.18
N ALA A 31 2.64 8.79 8.13
CA ALA A 31 3.20 10.14 8.20
C ALA A 31 2.16 11.22 8.50
N ALA A 32 0.89 11.00 8.14
CA ALA A 32 -0.21 11.94 8.34
C ALA A 32 -1.56 11.19 8.52
N PRO A 33 -1.78 10.54 9.68
CA PRO A 33 -2.98 9.75 9.94
C PRO A 33 -4.30 10.53 9.74
N ASP A 34 -4.30 11.82 10.09
CA ASP A 34 -5.46 12.70 9.92
C ASP A 34 -5.83 12.92 8.45
N ILE A 35 -4.84 12.96 7.55
CA ILE A 35 -5.06 13.00 6.10
C ILE A 35 -5.54 11.63 5.61
N ALA A 36 -4.95 10.54 6.10
CA ALA A 36 -5.32 9.18 5.73
C ALA A 36 -6.78 8.87 6.06
N GLU A 37 -7.28 9.30 7.23
CA GLU A 37 -8.68 9.12 7.64
C GLU A 37 -9.68 9.81 6.71
N ARG A 38 -9.26 10.87 6.01
CA ARG A 38 -10.08 11.63 5.05
C ARG A 38 -9.79 11.24 3.60
N ALA A 39 -8.88 10.30 3.37
CA ALA A 39 -8.50 9.89 2.03
C ALA A 39 -9.55 8.94 1.44
N ILE A 40 -9.94 9.19 0.18
CA ILE A 40 -10.82 8.34 -0.60
C ILE A 40 -10.02 7.78 -1.77
N VAL A 41 -10.03 6.45 -1.92
CA VAL A 41 -9.40 5.76 -3.05
C VAL A 41 -10.47 5.39 -4.05
N LEU A 42 -10.30 5.85 -5.29
CA LEU A 42 -11.21 5.54 -6.39
C LEU A 42 -10.50 4.64 -7.40
N ASP A 43 -11.06 3.46 -7.63
CA ASP A 43 -10.58 2.53 -8.65
C ASP A 43 -11.80 1.85 -9.31
N PRO A 44 -11.88 1.78 -10.65
CA PRO A 44 -13.00 1.14 -11.35
C PRO A 44 -13.22 -0.32 -10.96
N SER A 45 -12.18 -1.02 -10.51
CA SER A 45 -12.27 -2.42 -10.09
C SER A 45 -12.90 -2.61 -8.71
N GLY A 46 -13.03 -1.55 -7.92
CA GLY A 46 -13.56 -1.60 -6.55
C GLY A 46 -12.71 -2.42 -5.57
N SER A 47 -11.49 -2.81 -5.94
CA SER A 47 -10.59 -3.62 -5.12
C SER A 47 -9.14 -3.20 -5.30
N TRP A 48 -8.35 -3.28 -4.23
CA TRP A 48 -6.91 -3.06 -4.29
C TRP A 48 -6.25 -4.08 -5.21
N LEU A 49 -5.25 -3.64 -5.97
CA LEU A 49 -4.33 -4.48 -6.72
C LEU A 49 -5.00 -5.42 -7.75
N THR A 50 -6.17 -5.06 -8.30
CA THR A 50 -6.89 -5.92 -9.26
C THR A 50 -6.05 -6.20 -10.50
N VAL A 51 -5.60 -5.15 -11.21
CA VAL A 51 -4.75 -5.30 -12.40
C VAL A 51 -3.46 -6.05 -12.07
N TRP A 52 -2.88 -5.81 -10.89
CA TRP A 52 -1.66 -6.50 -10.47
C TRP A 52 -1.88 -8.01 -10.36
N ARG A 53 -2.95 -8.46 -9.70
CA ARG A 53 -3.31 -9.88 -9.61
C ARG A 53 -3.57 -10.50 -10.98
N GLU A 54 -4.32 -9.81 -11.85
CA GLU A 54 -4.60 -10.28 -13.21
C GLU A 54 -3.32 -10.46 -14.04
N GLN A 55 -2.34 -9.56 -13.89
CA GLN A 55 -1.04 -9.71 -14.56
C GLN A 55 -0.22 -10.87 -13.98
N PHE A 56 -0.23 -11.06 -12.65
CA PHE A 56 0.42 -12.21 -12.02
C PHE A 56 -0.14 -13.52 -12.56
N GLU A 57 -1.48 -13.64 -12.63
CA GLU A 57 -2.16 -14.80 -13.19
C GLU A 57 -1.82 -15.01 -14.67
N ARG A 58 -1.96 -13.97 -15.50
CA ARG A 58 -1.67 -14.04 -16.95
C ARG A 58 -0.22 -14.42 -17.27
N LEU A 59 0.73 -14.01 -16.44
CA LEU A 59 2.15 -14.27 -16.63
C LEU A 59 2.64 -15.52 -15.90
N GLY A 60 1.77 -16.23 -15.17
CA GLY A 60 2.14 -17.38 -14.35
C GLY A 60 3.14 -17.05 -13.24
N ILE A 61 3.06 -15.84 -12.68
CA ILE A 61 3.93 -15.39 -11.59
C ILE A 61 3.29 -15.79 -10.26
N ASN A 62 3.93 -16.71 -9.55
CA ASN A 62 3.41 -17.22 -8.26
C ASN A 62 3.94 -16.46 -7.05
N VAL A 63 5.07 -15.75 -7.19
CA VAL A 63 5.73 -15.03 -6.10
C VAL A 63 6.35 -13.73 -6.60
N LEU A 64 6.47 -12.75 -5.71
CA LEU A 64 7.23 -11.54 -5.96
C LEU A 64 8.71 -11.90 -6.19
N ARG A 65 9.33 -11.33 -7.23
CA ARG A 65 10.75 -11.57 -7.57
C ARG A 65 11.66 -10.38 -7.25
N SER A 66 11.11 -9.29 -6.70
CA SER A 66 11.90 -8.16 -6.26
C SER A 66 12.52 -8.43 -4.89
N PRO A 67 13.64 -7.75 -4.55
CA PRO A 67 14.19 -7.75 -3.21
C PRO A 67 13.13 -7.48 -2.14
N SER A 68 13.35 -8.06 -0.96
CA SER A 68 12.48 -7.95 0.21
C SER A 68 12.13 -6.50 0.59
N VAL A 69 13.03 -5.54 0.34
CA VAL A 69 12.81 -4.11 0.60
C VAL A 69 11.95 -3.38 -0.44
N HIS A 70 11.65 -4.01 -1.59
CA HIS A 70 10.84 -3.41 -2.66
C HIS A 70 9.37 -3.84 -2.53
N HIS A 71 8.71 -3.36 -1.48
CA HIS A 71 7.28 -3.58 -1.23
C HIS A 71 6.58 -2.26 -0.85
N PRO A 72 5.24 -2.20 -0.83
CA PRO A 72 4.51 -0.94 -0.63
C PRO A 72 4.61 -0.32 0.77
N SER A 73 5.07 -1.07 1.78
CA SER A 73 5.24 -0.52 3.13
C SER A 73 6.35 0.55 3.15
N PRO A 74 6.18 1.63 3.92
CA PRO A 74 7.27 2.58 4.13
C PRO A 74 8.40 2.02 5.02
N ASP A 75 8.12 1.01 5.84
CA ASP A 75 9.13 0.29 6.62
C ASP A 75 9.75 -0.84 5.78
N ALA A 76 11.04 -0.70 5.44
CA ALA A 76 11.80 -1.67 4.66
C ALA A 76 11.89 -3.06 5.32
N GLY A 77 11.70 -3.14 6.65
CA GLY A 77 11.68 -4.39 7.41
C GLY A 77 10.32 -5.09 7.46
N ALA A 78 9.24 -4.43 7.04
CA ALA A 78 7.87 -4.90 7.31
C ALA A 78 7.56 -6.26 6.65
N LEU A 79 8.06 -6.50 5.44
CA LEU A 79 7.88 -7.81 4.80
C LEU A 79 8.59 -8.94 5.55
N PHE A 80 9.76 -8.69 6.16
CA PHE A 80 10.44 -9.69 6.98
C PHE A 80 9.71 -9.97 8.29
N ALA A 81 9.18 -8.92 8.94
CA ALA A 81 8.38 -9.07 10.14
C ALA A 81 7.14 -9.92 9.84
N PHE A 82 6.39 -9.57 8.78
CA PHE A 82 5.23 -10.31 8.32
C PHE A 82 5.54 -11.80 8.04
N VAL A 83 6.61 -12.07 7.28
CA VAL A 83 7.04 -13.45 6.99
C VAL A 83 7.35 -14.23 8.29
N GLN A 84 7.96 -13.60 9.28
CA GLN A 84 8.28 -14.26 10.56
C GLN A 84 7.04 -14.47 11.43
N GLU A 85 6.17 -13.47 11.55
CA GLU A 85 4.95 -13.50 12.37
C GLU A 85 3.96 -14.55 11.86
N ASP A 86 3.81 -14.67 10.54
CA ASP A 86 2.90 -15.62 9.89
C ASP A 86 3.56 -16.99 9.57
N GLY A 87 4.84 -17.17 9.92
CA GLY A 87 5.55 -18.44 9.69
C GLY A 87 5.66 -18.84 8.21
N LEU A 88 5.80 -17.85 7.32
CA LEU A 88 5.82 -18.07 5.87
C LEU A 88 7.21 -18.52 5.38
N GLY A 89 7.21 -19.34 4.33
CA GLY A 89 8.45 -19.78 3.67
C GLY A 89 9.13 -18.65 2.90
N ARG A 90 10.47 -18.60 2.95
CA ARG A 90 11.28 -17.72 2.10
C ARG A 90 11.55 -18.36 0.74
N SER A 91 11.91 -17.53 -0.24
CA SER A 91 12.17 -17.98 -1.61
C SER A 91 13.40 -18.91 -1.73
N GLY A 92 14.35 -18.82 -0.79
CA GLY A 92 15.62 -19.54 -0.86
C GLY A 92 16.59 -19.01 -1.92
N LEU A 93 16.28 -17.86 -2.53
CA LEU A 93 17.15 -17.17 -3.47
C LEU A 93 18.24 -16.38 -2.72
N THR A 94 19.37 -16.12 -3.36
CA THR A 94 20.57 -15.53 -2.73
C THR A 94 20.45 -14.06 -2.34
N TYR A 95 19.29 -13.43 -2.54
CA TYR A 95 19.04 -12.00 -2.28
C TYR A 95 17.93 -11.77 -1.24
N ASP A 96 17.81 -12.70 -0.29
CA ASP A 96 16.99 -12.52 0.91
C ASP A 96 17.44 -11.28 1.72
#